data_AF-A0AAE0DI04-F1
#
_entry.id   AF-A0AAE0DI04-F1
#
_cell.length_a   1.000
_cell.length_b   1.000
_cell.length_c   1.000
_cell.angle_alpha   90.00
_cell.angle_beta   90.00
_cell.angle_gamma   90.00
#
_symmetry.space_group_name_H-M   'P 1'
#
loop_
_entity.id
_entity.type
_entity.pdbx_description
1 polymer ?
#
loop_
_entity_poly.entity_id
_entity_poly.type
_entity_poly.pdbx_seq_one_letter_code
_entity_poly.pdbx_strand_id
1 'polypeptide(L)'
;MASHLAYRFIDHALYLDEFIAAVIPRLQTVILVMHDWGSGLGFHWARRNAHRVAGLAFMEFVHPMTWELFETGGGANMFRKFRGPPEVGRKLADWYRKTLKNTRSVGIGPGRHWIQEDNPYLIGSELAKWMEQVVLAGDGERKV
;
A
#
# COMPACT_ATOMS: atom_id res chain seq x y z
N MET A 1 -4.66 34.39 -8.28
CA MET A 1 -3.46 33.73 -8.84
C MET A 1 -3.59 32.25 -8.50
N ALA A 2 -3.90 31.39 -9.47
CA ALA A 2 -3.84 29.95 -9.24
C ALA A 2 -2.36 29.58 -9.03
N SER A 3 -1.99 29.18 -7.83
CA SER A 3 -0.64 28.74 -7.50
C SER A 3 -0.28 27.52 -8.36
N HIS A 4 0.83 27.57 -9.08
CA HIS A 4 1.33 26.44 -9.87
C HIS A 4 1.56 25.22 -8.97
N LEU A 5 0.88 24.09 -9.26
CA LEU A 5 1.10 22.84 -8.56
C LEU A 5 2.38 22.18 -9.07
N ALA A 6 3.32 21.91 -8.16
CA ALA A 6 4.60 21.29 -8.51
C ALA A 6 4.53 19.75 -8.62
N TYR A 7 3.36 19.16 -8.33
CA TYR A 7 3.10 17.71 -8.35
C TYR A 7 4.15 16.89 -7.58
N ARG A 8 4.68 17.46 -6.50
CA ARG A 8 5.57 16.75 -5.57
C ARG A 8 4.74 15.86 -4.67
N PHE A 9 5.40 14.89 -4.03
CA PHE A 9 4.75 14.01 -3.06
C PHE A 9 3.90 14.78 -2.03
N ILE A 10 4.41 15.90 -1.50
CA ILE A 10 3.69 16.70 -0.51
C ILE A 10 2.44 17.37 -1.09
N ASP A 11 2.45 17.76 -2.36
CA ASP A 11 1.29 18.35 -3.02
C ASP A 11 0.19 17.27 -3.13
N HIS A 12 0.55 16.06 -3.56
CA HIS A 12 -0.38 14.92 -3.61
C HIS A 12 -0.91 14.51 -2.23
N ALA A 13 -0.05 14.51 -1.20
CA ALA A 13 -0.44 14.17 0.16
C ALA A 13 -1.47 15.16 0.72
N LEU A 14 -1.30 16.46 0.47
CA LEU A 14 -2.26 17.47 0.89
C LEU A 14 -3.62 17.31 0.21
N TYR A 15 -3.64 17.06 -1.10
CA TYR A 15 -4.90 16.84 -1.82
C TYR A 15 -5.59 15.54 -1.37
N LEU A 16 -4.83 14.47 -1.09
CA LEU A 16 -5.40 13.23 -0.57
C LEU A 16 -5.99 13.41 0.85
N ASP A 17 -5.32 14.19 1.71
CA ASP A 17 -5.82 14.52 3.04
C ASP A 17 -7.19 15.19 2.97
N GLU A 18 -7.31 16.24 2.14
CA GLU A 18 -8.56 16.98 1.96
C GLU A 18 -9.64 16.13 1.28
N PHE A 19 -9.27 15.30 0.30
CA PHE A 19 -10.21 14.36 -0.32
C PHE A 19 -10.82 13.39 0.70
N ILE A 20 -9.97 12.73 1.51
CA ILE A 20 -10.46 11.80 2.54
C ILE A 20 -11.33 12.52 3.57
N ALA A 21 -10.95 13.74 3.98
CA ALA A 21 -11.75 14.55 4.89
C ALA A 21 -13.12 14.94 4.32
N ALA A 22 -13.20 15.16 3.00
CA ALA A 22 -14.42 15.54 2.31
C ALA A 22 -15.39 14.36 2.12
N VAL A 23 -14.87 13.15 1.85
CA VAL A 23 -15.71 12.00 1.47
C VAL A 23 -15.93 10.97 2.58
N ILE A 24 -15.12 10.98 3.65
CA ILE A 24 -15.24 10.04 4.77
C ILE A 24 -15.44 10.78 6.09
N PRO A 25 -16.61 10.64 6.76
CA PRO A 25 -16.87 11.24 8.06
C PRO A 25 -15.77 10.98 9.09
N ARG A 26 -15.42 11.99 9.89
CA ARG A 26 -14.27 11.96 10.81
C ARG A 26 -14.30 10.81 11.82
N LEU A 27 -15.48 10.34 12.20
CA LEU A 27 -15.65 9.25 13.17
C LEU A 27 -15.54 7.84 12.55
N GLN A 28 -15.51 7.74 11.22
CA GLN A 28 -15.38 6.46 10.53
C GLN A 28 -13.90 6.07 10.36
N THR A 29 -13.67 4.78 10.47
CA THR A 29 -12.41 4.15 10.12
C THR A 29 -12.30 3.90 8.62
N VAL A 30 -11.07 3.79 8.12
CA VAL A 30 -10.72 3.65 6.71
C VAL A 30 -9.92 2.36 6.53
N ILE A 31 -10.30 1.58 5.52
CA ILE A 31 -9.46 0.52 4.96
C ILE A 31 -8.79 1.10 3.71
N LEU A 32 -7.46 1.07 3.67
CA LEU A 32 -6.71 1.53 2.50
C LEU A 32 -6.30 0.32 1.64
N VAL A 33 -6.66 0.37 0.36
CA VAL A 33 -6.18 -0.57 -0.66
C VAL A 33 -5.27 0.19 -1.61
N MET A 34 -3.98 -0.14 -1.63
CA MET A 34 -2.94 0.71 -2.21
C MET A 34 -2.08 0.00 -3.24
N HIS A 35 -1.60 0.76 -4.23
CA HIS A 35 -0.68 0.33 -5.28
C HIS A 35 0.34 1.42 -5.56
N ASP A 36 1.60 1.04 -5.84
CA ASP A 36 2.67 1.96 -6.27
C ASP A 36 2.74 3.22 -5.39
N TRP A 37 2.80 4.45 -5.93
CA TRP A 37 2.83 5.69 -5.16
C TRP A 37 1.62 5.90 -4.26
N GLY A 38 0.49 5.25 -4.56
CA GLY A 38 -0.67 5.19 -3.66
C GLY A 38 -0.32 4.56 -2.31
N SER A 39 0.65 3.64 -2.27
CA SER A 39 1.17 3.11 -1.01
C SER A 39 2.01 4.12 -0.24
N GLY A 40 2.86 4.91 -0.91
CA GLY A 40 3.62 5.99 -0.26
C GLY A 40 2.70 7.01 0.38
N LEU A 41 1.68 7.45 -0.37
CA LEU A 41 0.67 8.39 0.10
C LEU A 41 -0.18 7.79 1.23
N GLY A 42 -0.70 6.57 1.04
CA GLY A 42 -1.59 5.95 2.02
C GLY A 42 -0.88 5.50 3.29
N PHE A 43 0.37 5.01 3.23
CA PHE A 43 1.18 4.77 4.43
C PHE A 43 1.48 6.08 5.19
N HIS A 44 1.77 7.15 4.46
CA HIS A 44 1.99 8.47 5.06
C HIS A 44 0.72 8.98 5.77
N TRP A 45 -0.45 8.86 5.14
CA TRP A 45 -1.74 9.20 5.75
C TRP A 45 -2.06 8.32 6.96
N ALA A 46 -1.90 7.00 6.82
CA ALA A 46 -2.18 6.01 7.86
C ALA A 46 -1.33 6.25 9.11
N ARG A 47 -0.06 6.60 8.94
CA ARG A 47 0.85 6.88 10.07
C ARG A 47 0.44 8.11 10.88
N ARG A 48 -0.14 9.12 10.22
CA ARG A 48 -0.64 10.35 10.87
C ARG A 48 -2.06 10.18 11.42
N ASN A 49 -2.85 9.26 10.87
CA ASN A 49 -4.25 9.03 11.20
C ASN A 49 -4.50 7.62 11.76
N ALA A 50 -3.54 7.04 12.50
CA ALA A 50 -3.56 5.63 12.89
C ALA A 50 -4.84 5.20 13.62
N HIS A 51 -5.43 6.08 14.43
CA HIS A 51 -6.69 5.83 15.14
C HIS A 51 -7.90 5.61 14.20
N ARG A 52 -7.81 6.08 12.95
CA ARG A 52 -8.81 5.91 11.90
C ARG A 52 -8.51 4.74 10.98
N VAL A 53 -7.42 4.01 11.12
CA VAL A 53 -7.07 2.92 10.20
C VAL A 53 -7.66 1.62 10.71
N ALA A 54 -8.57 1.01 9.94
CA ALA A 54 -9.09 -0.33 10.22
C ALA A 54 -8.20 -1.43 9.61
N GLY A 55 -7.60 -1.17 8.44
CA GLY A 55 -6.74 -2.13 7.76
C GLY A 55 -5.99 -1.53 6.59
N LEU A 56 -4.89 -2.18 6.22
CA LEU A 56 -4.05 -1.83 5.07
C LEU A 56 -3.89 -3.06 4.17
N ALA A 57 -4.32 -2.96 2.92
CA ALA A 57 -3.98 -3.88 1.86
C ALA A 57 -3.12 -3.14 0.83
N PHE A 58 -2.02 -3.75 0.40
CA PHE A 58 -1.10 -3.12 -0.53
C PHE A 58 -0.43 -4.14 -1.44
N MET A 59 -0.10 -3.68 -2.64
CA MET A 59 0.55 -4.47 -3.68
C MET A 59 1.52 -3.59 -4.46
N GLU A 60 2.66 -4.14 -4.92
CA GLU A 60 3.66 -3.41 -5.73
C GLU A 60 3.98 -2.01 -5.14
N PHE A 61 4.27 -1.97 -3.83
CA PHE A 61 4.36 -0.74 -3.07
C PHE A 61 5.74 -0.08 -3.17
N VAL A 62 5.79 1.23 -2.92
CA VAL A 62 7.05 1.98 -2.88
C VAL A 62 7.84 1.59 -1.63
N HIS A 63 8.92 0.85 -1.85
CA HIS A 63 9.87 0.49 -0.81
C HIS A 63 10.71 1.71 -0.41
N PRO A 64 10.93 1.97 0.90
CA PRO A 64 11.89 2.98 1.34
C PRO A 64 13.29 2.59 0.87
N MET A 65 13.79 3.25 -0.18
CA MET A 65 15.13 3.00 -0.70
C MET A 65 16.09 4.04 -0.12
N THR A 66 17.27 3.59 0.32
CA THR A 66 18.38 4.51 0.57
C THR A 66 19.01 4.92 -0.75
N TRP A 67 19.65 6.10 -0.78
CA TRP A 67 20.43 6.53 -1.94
C TRP A 67 21.54 5.54 -2.28
N GLU A 68 22.21 4.99 -1.25
CA GLU A 68 23.21 3.93 -1.43
C GLU A 68 22.62 2.69 -2.12
N LEU A 69 21.43 2.24 -1.72
CA LEU A 69 20.74 1.10 -2.34
C LEU A 69 20.39 1.39 -3.81
N PHE A 70 20.01 2.63 -4.11
CA PHE A 70 19.70 3.09 -5.47
C PHE A 70 20.95 3.23 -6.35
N GLU A 71 22.07 3.70 -5.80
CA GLU A 71 23.33 3.93 -6.52
C GLU A 71 24.12 2.64 -6.73
N THR A 72 24.26 1.81 -5.69
CA THR A 72 24.96 0.51 -5.76
C THR A 72 24.18 -0.53 -6.56
N GLY A 73 22.85 -0.42 -6.58
CA GLY A 73 21.97 -1.25 -7.39
C GLY A 73 21.71 -0.71 -8.79
N GLY A 74 22.03 0.57 -9.05
CA GLY A 74 21.55 1.36 -10.18
C GLY A 74 20.03 1.31 -10.25
N GLY A 75 19.31 2.38 -9.92
CA GLY A 75 17.83 2.38 -9.93
C GLY A 75 17.21 1.65 -11.11
N ALA A 76 17.73 1.88 -12.32
CA ALA A 76 17.36 1.15 -13.53
C ALA A 76 17.58 -0.37 -13.47
N ASN A 77 18.71 -0.84 -12.94
CA ASN A 77 19.02 -2.27 -12.78
C ASN A 77 18.21 -2.91 -11.64
N MET A 78 17.87 -2.17 -10.58
CA MET A 78 16.97 -2.63 -9.53
C MET A 78 15.54 -2.83 -10.07
N PHE A 79 14.99 -1.84 -10.78
CA PHE A 79 13.70 -1.99 -11.46
C PHE A 79 13.74 -3.09 -12.53
N ARG A 80 14.88 -3.30 -13.20
CA ARG A 80 15.07 -4.43 -14.12
C ARG A 80 15.06 -5.78 -13.41
N LYS A 81 15.59 -5.87 -12.18
CA LYS A 81 15.50 -7.07 -11.33
C LYS A 81 14.09 -7.30 -10.76
N PHE A 82 13.33 -6.24 -10.46
CA PHE A 82 11.90 -6.37 -10.10
C PHE A 82 11.04 -6.85 -11.28
N ARG A 83 11.43 -6.51 -12.52
CA ARG A 83 10.90 -7.11 -13.75
C ARG A 83 11.57 -8.45 -14.13
N GLY A 84 12.48 -8.93 -13.28
CA GLY A 84 13.21 -10.17 -13.44
C GLY A 84 12.43 -11.38 -12.89
N PRO A 85 13.12 -12.49 -12.59
CA PRO A 85 12.46 -13.69 -12.10
C PRO A 85 11.62 -13.42 -10.83
N PRO A 86 10.41 -14.00 -10.73
CA PRO A 86 9.43 -13.67 -9.68
C PRO A 86 9.92 -13.96 -8.26
N GLU A 87 11.00 -14.72 -8.10
CA GLU A 87 11.60 -15.10 -6.82
C GLU A 87 12.11 -13.88 -6.03
N VAL A 88 12.55 -12.81 -6.70
CA VAL A 88 13.05 -11.60 -6.04
C VAL A 88 11.91 -10.89 -5.31
N GLY A 89 10.79 -10.63 -6.01
CA GLY A 89 9.60 -10.04 -5.42
C GLY A 89 9.01 -10.90 -4.30
N ARG A 90 8.97 -12.22 -4.50
CA ARG A 90 8.50 -13.18 -3.48
C ARG A 90 9.34 -13.14 -2.20
N LYS A 91 10.66 -13.12 -2.31
CA LYS A 91 11.56 -13.00 -1.13
C LYS A 91 11.33 -11.71 -0.37
N LEU A 92 11.13 -10.59 -1.07
CA LEU A 92 10.83 -9.30 -0.44
C LEU A 92 9.47 -9.35 0.29
N ALA A 93 8.42 -9.86 -0.38
CA ALA A 93 7.10 -10.03 0.23
C ALA A 93 7.15 -10.93 1.48
N ASP A 94 7.92 -12.02 1.43
CA ASP A 94 8.13 -12.92 2.57
C ASP A 94 8.86 -12.23 3.74
N TRP A 95 9.85 -11.39 3.44
CA TRP A 95 10.53 -10.61 4.47
C TRP A 95 9.55 -9.68 5.17
N TYR A 96 8.75 -8.91 4.41
CA TYR A 96 7.73 -8.03 4.97
C TYR A 96 6.69 -8.77 5.80
N ARG A 97 6.21 -9.92 5.31
CA ARG A 97 5.28 -10.77 6.07
C ARG A 97 5.86 -11.21 7.41
N LYS A 98 7.16 -11.51 7.48
CA LYS A 98 7.83 -11.94 8.71
C LYS A 98 8.12 -10.78 9.67
N THR A 99 8.41 -9.59 9.13
CA THR A 99 8.83 -8.43 9.93
C THR A 99 7.67 -7.56 10.38
N LEU A 100 6.61 -7.44 9.58
CA LEU A 100 5.41 -6.68 9.94
C LEU A 100 4.48 -7.51 10.82
N LYS A 101 3.94 -6.87 11.86
CA LYS A 101 2.92 -7.47 12.73
C LYS A 101 1.60 -7.59 11.98
N ASN A 102 0.77 -8.56 12.36
CA ASN A 102 -0.59 -8.74 11.85
C ASN A 102 -0.67 -8.74 10.31
N THR A 103 0.33 -9.32 9.65
CA THR A 103 0.47 -9.27 8.19
C THR A 103 0.37 -10.68 7.60
N ARG A 104 -0.43 -10.82 6.55
CA ARG A 104 -0.47 -11.99 5.66
C ARG A 104 -0.07 -11.58 4.25
N SER A 105 0.46 -12.51 3.46
CA SER A 105 0.71 -12.31 2.03
C SER A 105 -0.10 -13.30 1.21
N VAL A 106 -0.58 -12.87 0.04
CA VAL A 106 -1.27 -13.71 -0.94
C VAL A 106 -0.41 -13.77 -2.20
N GLY A 107 -0.15 -14.98 -2.70
CA GLY A 107 0.48 -15.15 -4.01
C GLY A 107 -0.53 -14.90 -5.11
N ILE A 108 -0.33 -13.86 -5.91
CA ILE A 108 -1.30 -13.42 -6.95
C ILE A 108 -1.09 -14.08 -8.32
N GLY A 109 -0.16 -15.03 -8.45
CA GLY A 109 0.16 -15.68 -9.72
C GLY A 109 1.11 -14.85 -10.60
N PRO A 110 1.20 -15.15 -11.91
CA PRO A 110 1.96 -14.35 -12.86
C PRO A 110 1.36 -12.95 -12.99
N GLY A 111 2.19 -11.91 -12.95
CA GLY A 111 1.76 -10.53 -13.17
C GLY A 111 2.98 -9.61 -13.27
N ARG A 112 2.79 -8.45 -13.88
CA ARG A 112 3.81 -7.39 -13.93
C ARG A 112 3.53 -6.36 -12.83
N HIS A 113 3.98 -5.12 -13.01
CA HIS A 113 3.80 -4.07 -12.01
C HIS A 113 2.31 -3.67 -11.80
N TRP A 114 1.48 -3.77 -12.83
CA TRP A 114 0.04 -3.46 -12.75
C TRP A 114 -0.77 -4.75 -12.56
N ILE A 115 -0.53 -5.44 -11.44
CA ILE A 115 -1.11 -6.78 -11.18
C ILE A 115 -2.64 -6.80 -11.17
N GLN A 116 -3.28 -5.64 -11.05
CA GLN A 116 -4.74 -5.50 -11.10
C GLN A 116 -5.28 -5.78 -12.50
N GLU A 117 -4.50 -5.53 -13.55
CA GLU A 117 -4.88 -5.84 -14.93
C GLU A 117 -4.66 -7.33 -15.26
N ASP A 118 -3.72 -7.97 -14.57
CA ASP A 118 -3.40 -9.38 -14.78
C ASP A 118 -4.30 -10.32 -13.95
N ASN A 119 -4.58 -9.97 -12.69
CA ASN A 119 -5.29 -10.84 -11.73
C ASN A 119 -6.39 -10.12 -10.92
N PRO A 120 -7.30 -9.36 -11.56
CA PRO A 120 -8.30 -8.55 -10.85
C PRO A 120 -9.23 -9.37 -9.95
N TYR A 121 -9.69 -10.53 -10.43
CA TYR A 121 -10.65 -11.38 -9.71
C TYR A 121 -10.06 -12.01 -8.45
N LEU A 122 -8.80 -12.46 -8.53
CA LEU A 122 -8.11 -13.02 -7.38
C LEU A 122 -7.89 -11.94 -6.31
N ILE A 123 -7.40 -10.77 -6.73
CA ILE A 123 -7.21 -9.63 -5.83
C ILE A 123 -8.52 -9.23 -5.16
N GLY A 124 -9.60 -9.05 -5.94
CA GLY A 124 -10.91 -8.67 -5.40
C GLY A 124 -11.48 -9.69 -4.42
N SER A 125 -11.42 -10.98 -4.76
CA SER A 125 -11.94 -12.05 -3.89
C SER A 125 -11.14 -12.18 -2.59
N GLU A 126 -9.82 -12.04 -2.64
CA GLU A 126 -8.97 -12.09 -1.44
C GLU A 126 -9.09 -10.85 -0.55
N LEU A 127 -9.35 -9.68 -1.15
CA LEU A 127 -9.71 -8.46 -0.42
C LEU A 127 -11.06 -8.62 0.28
N ALA A 128 -12.09 -9.10 -0.42
CA ALA A 128 -13.42 -9.29 0.16
C ALA A 128 -13.39 -10.21 1.40
N LYS A 129 -12.77 -11.39 1.28
CA LYS A 129 -12.60 -12.34 2.41
C LYS A 129 -11.89 -11.71 3.61
N TRP A 130 -10.89 -10.85 3.37
CA TRP A 130 -10.15 -10.20 4.45
C TRP A 130 -10.91 -9.01 5.04
N MET A 131 -11.62 -8.24 4.23
CA MET A 131 -12.45 -7.15 4.72
C MET A 131 -13.54 -7.64 5.67
N GLU A 132 -14.15 -8.81 5.40
CA GLU A 132 -15.08 -9.45 6.35
C GLU A 132 -14.42 -9.66 7.72
N GLN A 133 -13.18 -10.14 7.75
CA GLN A 133 -12.44 -10.35 9.01
C GLN A 133 -12.12 -9.03 9.72
N VAL A 134 -11.76 -7.98 8.98
CA VAL A 134 -11.45 -6.65 9.54
C VAL A 134 -12.70 -6.01 10.14
N VAL A 135 -13.84 -6.08 9.44
CA VAL A 135 -15.12 -5.53 9.92
C VAL A 135 -15.57 -6.28 11.18
N LEU A 136 -15.55 -7.62 11.16
CA LEU A 136 -15.92 -8.43 12.33
C LEU A 136 -15.01 -8.17 13.55
N ALA A 137 -13.71 -7.95 13.33
CA ALA A 137 -12.78 -7.58 14.40
C ALA A 137 -12.97 -6.14 14.92
N GLY A 138 -13.63 -5.27 14.15
CA GLY A 138 -13.97 -3.90 14.57
C GLY A 138 -15.20 -3.84 15.48
N ASP A 139 -16.14 -4.77 15.33
CA ASP A 139 -17.37 -4.85 16.11
C ASP A 139 -17.20 -5.59 17.45
N GLY A 140 -16.16 -6.43 17.58
CA GLY A 140 -15.75 -7.06 18.83
C GLY A 140 -14.58 -6.31 19.46
N GLU A 141 -14.84 -5.51 20.49
CA GLU A 141 -13.89 -4.82 21.39
C GLU A 141 -12.41 -4.84 20.97
N ARG A 142 -11.89 -3.69 20.52
CA ARG A 142 -10.44 -3.44 20.38
C ARG A 142 -9.77 -3.63 21.74
N LYS A 143 -9.25 -4.82 22.02
CA LYS A 143 -8.35 -5.05 23.15
C LYS A 143 -7.07 -4.24 22.93
N VAL A 144 -6.86 -3.33 23.88
CA VAL A 144 -5.74 -2.39 24.03
C VAL A 144 -4.41 -3.13 24.04
#